data_AF-A0A2N9NGE6-F1
#
_entry.id   AF-A0A2N9NGE6-F1
#
_cell.length_a   1.000
_cell.length_b   1.000
_cell.length_c   1.000
_cell.angle_alpha   90.00
_cell.angle_beta   90.00
_cell.angle_gamma   90.00
#
_symmetry.space_group_name_H-M   'P 1'
#
loop_
_entity.id
_entity.type
_entity.pdbx_description
1 polymer ?
#
loop_
_entity_poly.entity_id
_entity_poly.type
_entity_poly.pdbx_seq_one_letter_code
_entity_poly.pdbx_strand_id
1 'polypeptide(L)'
;MTPDREADALREQSPPYVPPPETRLLIDELYREELLEARAMTPAQKILAGQQLFESACRITLAGIRHQNPGASEEQCLDLLRRRLELQRRLEESL
;
A
#
# COMPACT_ATOMS: atom_id res chain seq x y z
N MET A 1 -2.29 35.48 -0.82
CA MET A 1 -1.54 34.62 -1.76
C MET A 1 -1.47 33.25 -1.14
N THR A 2 -2.42 32.37 -1.47
CA THR A 2 -2.58 31.04 -0.86
C THR A 2 -1.80 30.01 -1.67
N PRO A 3 -0.73 29.40 -1.12
CA PRO A 3 0.11 28.43 -1.83
C PRO A 3 -0.57 27.05 -2.02
N ASP A 4 -1.76 26.83 -1.43
CA ASP A 4 -2.47 25.55 -1.50
C ASP A 4 -3.05 25.19 -2.88
N ARG A 5 -3.24 26.16 -3.78
CA ARG A 5 -3.88 25.91 -5.08
C ARG A 5 -2.95 25.25 -6.12
N GLU A 6 -1.64 25.37 -5.99
CA GLU A 6 -0.69 24.81 -6.96
C GLU A 6 -0.44 23.30 -6.75
N ALA A 7 -0.58 22.80 -5.52
CA ALA A 7 -0.33 21.38 -5.21
C ALA A 7 -1.43 20.44 -5.77
N ASP A 8 -2.67 20.90 -5.89
CA ASP A 8 -3.78 20.12 -6.43
C ASP A 8 -3.77 20.02 -7.96
N ALA A 9 -3.19 21.01 -8.66
CA ALA A 9 -3.14 21.03 -10.12
C ALA A 9 -2.31 19.87 -10.72
N LEU A 10 -1.36 19.31 -9.96
CA LEU A 10 -0.52 18.19 -10.39
C LEU A 10 -1.21 16.81 -10.23
N ARG A 11 -2.28 16.71 -9.44
CA ARG A 11 -3.02 15.45 -9.24
C ARG A 11 -4.03 15.17 -10.35
N GLU A 12 -4.51 16.19 -11.03
CA GLU A 12 -5.73 16.09 -11.82
C GLU A 12 -5.57 15.50 -13.24
N GLN A 13 -4.37 15.33 -13.80
CA GLN A 13 -4.25 15.07 -15.26
C GLN A 13 -3.10 14.18 -15.73
N SER A 14 -2.67 13.19 -14.95
CA SER A 14 -1.86 12.13 -15.58
C SER A 14 -2.80 11.17 -16.31
N PRO A 15 -2.71 11.00 -17.64
CA PRO A 15 -3.49 9.98 -18.33
C PRO A 15 -3.19 8.63 -17.68
N PRO A 16 -4.19 7.71 -17.59
CA PRO A 16 -3.97 6.40 -17.02
C PRO A 16 -2.78 5.75 -17.73
N TYR A 17 -1.79 5.31 -16.95
CA TYR A 17 -0.63 4.63 -17.50
C TYR A 17 -1.10 3.37 -18.23
N VAL A 18 -0.84 3.32 -19.54
CA VAL A 18 -1.05 2.12 -20.35
C VAL A 18 0.33 1.46 -20.53
N PRO A 19 0.57 0.27 -19.95
CA PRO A 19 1.83 -0.41 -20.14
C PRO A 19 2.01 -0.81 -21.61
N PRO A 20 3.25 -0.73 -22.15
CA PRO A 20 3.58 -1.31 -23.44
C PRO A 20 3.18 -2.79 -23.53
N PRO A 21 2.90 -3.34 -24.73
CA PRO A 21 2.48 -4.73 -24.90
C PRO A 21 3.41 -5.75 -24.24
N GLU A 22 4.74 -5.56 -24.36
CA GLU A 22 5.74 -6.40 -23.71
C GLU A 22 5.65 -6.36 -22.18
N THR A 23 5.42 -5.18 -21.61
CA THR A 23 5.24 -5.01 -20.15
C THR A 23 3.95 -5.66 -19.70
N ARG A 24 2.88 -5.57 -20.48
CA ARG A 24 1.60 -6.23 -20.16
C ARG A 24 1.74 -7.74 -20.14
N LEU A 25 2.41 -8.33 -21.14
CA LEU A 25 2.68 -9.77 -21.18
C LEU A 25 3.50 -10.23 -19.97
N LEU A 26 4.49 -9.43 -19.55
CA LEU A 26 5.27 -9.71 -18.35
C LEU A 26 4.41 -9.66 -17.07
N ILE A 27 3.53 -8.66 -16.91
CA ILE A 27 2.61 -8.57 -15.77
C ILE A 27 1.70 -9.80 -15.71
N ASP A 28 1.11 -10.18 -16.84
CA ASP A 28 0.21 -11.33 -16.91
C ASP A 28 0.95 -12.64 -16.55
N GLU A 29 2.21 -12.78 -16.98
CA GLU A 29 3.04 -13.94 -16.67
C GLU A 29 3.41 -14.00 -15.18
N LEU A 30 3.87 -12.89 -14.60
CA LEU A 30 4.17 -12.82 -13.16
C LEU A 30 2.93 -13.12 -12.31
N TYR A 31 1.77 -12.58 -12.69
CA TYR A 31 0.52 -12.86 -12.01
C TYR A 31 0.13 -14.34 -12.10
N ARG A 32 0.34 -14.97 -13.26
CA ARG A 32 0.11 -16.41 -13.44
C ARG A 32 1.01 -17.24 -12.53
N GLU A 33 2.28 -16.87 -12.37
CA GLU A 33 3.22 -17.52 -11.45
C GLU A 33 2.76 -17.42 -10.00
N GLU A 34 2.41 -16.22 -9.53
CA GLU A 34 1.89 -15.99 -8.17
C GLU A 34 0.66 -16.87 -7.87
N LEU A 35 -0.26 -17.00 -8.83
CA LEU A 35 -1.44 -17.84 -8.68
C LEU A 35 -1.11 -19.32 -8.57
N LEU A 36 -0.15 -19.81 -9.36
CA LEU A 36 0.26 -21.22 -9.31
C LEU A 36 0.95 -21.55 -7.98
N GLU A 37 1.84 -20.67 -7.52
CA GLU A 37 2.48 -20.81 -6.21
C GLU A 37 1.45 -20.83 -5.08
N ALA A 38 0.53 -19.86 -5.06
CA ALA A 38 -0.52 -19.79 -4.07
C ALA A 38 -1.44 -21.03 -4.10
N ARG A 39 -1.71 -21.61 -5.28
CA ARG A 39 -2.49 -22.85 -5.41
C ARG A 39 -1.77 -24.08 -4.87
N ALA A 40 -0.45 -24.14 -5.02
CA ALA A 40 0.37 -25.24 -4.51
C ALA A 40 0.53 -25.22 -2.98
N MET A 41 0.31 -24.08 -2.33
CA MET A 41 0.39 -23.96 -0.86
C MET A 41 -0.69 -24.76 -0.14
N THR A 42 -0.29 -25.47 0.91
CA THR A 42 -1.19 -26.05 1.91
C THR A 42 -1.96 -24.94 2.66
N PRO A 43 -3.10 -25.26 3.32
CA PRO A 43 -3.83 -24.27 4.12
C PRO A 43 -2.98 -23.57 5.18
N ALA A 44 -2.12 -24.31 5.89
CA ALA A 44 -1.23 -23.72 6.90
C ALA A 44 -0.21 -22.75 6.29
N GLN A 45 0.36 -23.10 5.13
CA GLN A 45 1.27 -22.21 4.41
C GLN A 45 0.57 -20.94 3.94
N LYS A 46 -0.69 -21.02 3.50
CA LYS A 46 -1.48 -19.83 3.12
C LYS A 46 -1.70 -18.90 4.30
N ILE A 47 -2.02 -19.44 5.48
CA ILE A 47 -2.17 -18.65 6.71
C ILE A 47 -0.84 -17.95 7.05
N LEU A 48 0.27 -18.69 7.01
CA LEU A 48 1.59 -18.12 7.29
C LEU A 48 1.97 -17.03 6.28
N ALA A 49 1.75 -17.26 4.99
CA ALA A 49 1.99 -16.27 3.94
C ALA A 49 1.16 -14.99 4.17
N GLY A 50 -0.12 -15.14 4.55
CA GLY A 50 -0.97 -14.01 4.91
C GLY A 50 -0.42 -13.20 6.09
N GLN A 51 0.10 -13.86 7.13
CA GLN A 51 0.73 -13.17 8.27
C GLN A 51 2.00 -12.42 7.87
N GLN A 52 2.84 -13.03 7.03
CA GLN A 52 4.06 -12.39 6.51
C GLN A 52 3.74 -11.15 5.66
N LEU A 53 2.71 -11.22 4.83
CA LEU A 53 2.21 -10.09 4.05
C LEU A 53 1.71 -8.96 4.97
N PHE A 54 0.93 -9.30 5.99
CA PHE A 54 0.43 -8.33 6.97
C PHE A 54 1.58 -7.62 7.71
N GLU A 55 2.55 -8.38 8.22
CA GLU A 55 3.73 -7.81 8.90
C GLU A 55 4.53 -6.90 7.97
N SER A 56 4.73 -7.31 6.71
CA SER A 56 5.41 -6.50 5.72
C SER A 56 4.71 -5.16 5.47
N ALA A 57 3.39 -5.18 5.28
CA ALA A 57 2.58 -3.98 5.11
C ALA A 57 2.67 -3.03 6.31
N CYS A 58 2.60 -3.56 7.54
CA CYS A 58 2.79 -2.78 8.76
C CYS A 58 4.19 -2.14 8.81
N ARG A 59 5.25 -2.88 8.49
CA ARG A 59 6.63 -2.37 8.51
C ARG A 59 6.83 -1.24 7.50
N ILE A 60 6.35 -1.40 6.27
CA ILE A 60 6.44 -0.37 5.22
C ILE A 60 5.68 0.89 5.66
N THR A 61 4.47 0.73 6.18
CA THR A 61 3.65 1.86 6.63
C THR A 61 4.31 2.60 7.80
N LEU A 62 4.83 1.87 8.79
CA LEU A 62 5.56 2.45 9.91
C LEU A 62 6.86 3.12 9.48
N ALA A 63 7.59 2.59 8.49
CA ALA A 63 8.76 3.25 7.93
C ALA A 63 8.39 4.62 7.34
N GLY A 64 7.29 4.70 6.59
CA GLY A 64 6.76 5.97 6.09
C GLY A 64 6.37 6.94 7.20
N ILE A 65 5.72 6.45 8.27
CA ILE A 65 5.35 7.27 9.44
C ILE A 65 6.60 7.83 10.13
N ARG A 66 7.61 7.00 10.39
CA ARG A 66 8.87 7.43 11.02
C ARG A 66 9.60 8.46 10.16
N HIS A 67 9.63 8.26 8.85
CA HIS A 67 10.22 9.22 7.92
C HIS A 67 9.52 10.59 7.97
N GLN A 68 8.19 10.61 8.10
CA GLN A 68 7.40 11.84 8.19
C GLN A 68 7.43 12.50 9.58
N ASN A 69 7.86 11.78 10.62
CA ASN A 69 7.87 12.28 12.00
C ASN A 69 9.23 12.00 12.66
N PRO A 70 10.30 12.72 12.26
CA PRO A 70 11.61 12.56 12.86
C PRO A 70 11.56 12.84 14.37
N GLY A 71 12.02 11.88 15.18
CA GLY A 71 12.04 12.00 16.64
C GLY A 71 10.81 11.47 17.38
N ALA A 72 9.79 10.99 16.66
CA ALA A 72 8.69 10.25 17.29
C ALA A 72 9.17 8.93 17.89
N SER A 73 8.68 8.58 19.07
CA SER A 73 8.89 7.27 19.67
C SER A 73 8.17 6.17 18.88
N GLU A 74 8.52 4.92 19.15
CA GLU A 74 7.83 3.79 18.54
C GLU A 74 6.34 3.75 18.89
N GLU A 75 6.00 4.01 20.16
CA GLU A 75 4.61 4.09 20.62
C GLU A 75 3.83 5.19 19.89
N GLN A 76 4.43 6.37 19.71
CA GLN A 76 3.83 7.47 18.96
C GLN A 76 3.63 7.09 17.48
N CYS A 77 4.55 6.36 16.87
CA CYS A 77 4.40 5.87 15.51
C CYS A 77 3.24 4.88 15.38
N LEU A 78 3.05 3.99 16.36
CA LEU A 78 1.94 3.05 16.41
C LEU A 78 0.59 3.77 16.58
N ASP A 79 0.52 4.82 17.41
CA ASP A 79 -0.68 5.63 17.55
C ASP A 79 -1.05 6.38 16.27
N LEU A 80 -0.05 6.91 15.57
CA LEU A 80 -0.26 7.51 14.25
C LEU A 80 -0.78 6.49 13.23
N LEU A 81 -0.24 5.27 13.24
CA LEU A 81 -0.75 4.19 12.39
C LEU A 81 -2.23 3.91 12.66
N ARG A 82 -2.62 3.73 13.94
CA ARG A 82 -4.03 3.50 14.33
C ARG A 82 -4.95 4.62 13.84
N ARG A 83 -4.54 5.89 14.02
CA ARG A 83 -5.32 7.04 13.55
C ARG A 83 -5.48 7.07 12.03
N ARG A 84 -4.45 6.70 11.27
CA ARG A 84 -4.50 6.62 9.80
C ARG A 84 -5.45 5.52 9.32
N LEU A 85 -5.41 4.34 9.94
CA LEU A 85 -6.32 3.24 9.63
C LEU A 85 -7.78 3.61 9.93
N GLU A 86 -8.02 4.29 11.05
CA GLU A 86 -9.38 4.77 11.38
C GLU A 86 -9.87 5.83 10.40
N LEU A 87 -9.01 6.75 9.95
CA LEU A 87 -9.37 7.71 8.92
C LEU A 87 -9.71 7.01 7.59
N GLN A 88 -8.92 6.01 7.18
CA GLN A 88 -9.19 5.22 5.99
C GLN A 88 -10.57 4.54 6.08
N ARG A 89 -10.87 3.85 7.19
CA ARG A 89 -12.15 3.19 7.42
C ARG A 89 -13.33 4.16 7.27
N ARG A 90 -13.22 5.35 7.84
CA ARG A 90 -14.25 6.40 7.73
C ARG A 90 -14.43 6.90 6.30
N LEU A 91 -13.35 7.00 5.52
CA LEU A 91 -13.42 7.39 4.12
C LEU A 91 -14.11 6.31 3.29
N GLU A 92 -13.75 5.05 3.50
CA GLU A 92 -14.40 3.90 2.83
C GLU A 92 -15.90 3.82 3.12
N GLU A 93 -16.34 4.15 4.33
CA GLU A 93 -17.76 4.23 4.70
C GLU A 93 -18.51 5.42 4.06
N SER A 94 -17.77 6.42 3.57
CA SER A 94 -18.33 7.66 3.00
C SER A 94 -18.26 7.74 1.47
N LEU A 95 -17.66 6.73 0.83
CA LEU A 95 -17.57 6.57 -0.63
C LEU A 95 -18.71 5.69 -1.14
#